data_AF-A0A378YJP5-F1
#
_entry.id   AF-A0A378YJP5-F1
#
_cell.length_a   1.000
_cell.length_b   1.000
_cell.length_c   1.000
_cell.angle_alpha   90.00
_cell.angle_beta   90.00
_cell.angle_gamma   90.00
#
_symmetry.space_group_name_H-M   'P 1'
#
loop_
_entity.id
_entity.type
_entity.pdbx_description
1 polymer ?
#
loop_
_entity_poly.entity_id
_entity_poly.type
_entity_poly.pdbx_seq_one_letter_code
_entity_poly.pdbx_strand_id
1 'polypeptide(L)'
;MATSELDTTRDEVSAPESVTPAAAAAPRASRSEATAGSTAASGARSSRQPRGARPRAVDDDASEAFQQAETNADAAKRETKRVRRVTSPAKAAEREQSRVTEQPGFVLHSYPYRETSLIIDVLTRDHGRIALVAKGAKRPHSALRGVLQTFQPLSLAWLGKGELRTLTKAEWVGGLRPLEGDALLSGFYLNELLVKFCARDDPHDKLFQHYLTTLHHLAHGEPAGIILRAFERVLLRETGYAVAFDRCTQTRGKVVPERRYVFHPDWGVRPALGDEPSDWPVISGQTLLDMEQDDYSRAQTVQQSKLLMRFLLNHHLGGVPLNTRQILLDLQKL
;
A
#
# COMPACT_ATOMS: atom_id res chain seq x y z
N MET A 1 -29.44 26.80 -61.58
CA MET A 1 -29.97 25.99 -62.69
C MET A 1 -29.09 24.76 -62.79
N ALA A 2 -29.53 23.52 -62.73
CA ALA A 2 -30.84 22.92 -62.52
C ALA A 2 -30.55 21.42 -62.22
N THR A 3 -31.30 20.83 -61.27
CA THR A 3 -31.92 19.47 -61.29
C THR A 3 -31.02 18.23 -61.48
N SER A 4 -31.25 17.04 -60.89
CA SER A 4 -32.40 16.41 -60.23
C SER A 4 -31.88 15.07 -59.60
N GLU A 5 -32.21 14.76 -58.34
CA GLU A 5 -33.22 13.79 -57.83
C GLU A 5 -32.72 12.32 -57.75
N LEU A 6 -32.66 11.73 -56.55
CA LEU A 6 -33.65 10.91 -55.80
C LEU A 6 -33.63 9.42 -56.19
N ASP A 7 -33.35 8.54 -55.22
CA ASP A 7 -34.31 7.55 -54.64
C ASP A 7 -33.57 6.65 -53.63
N THR A 8 -33.91 6.68 -52.33
CA THR A 8 -34.73 5.71 -51.56
C THR A 8 -34.29 4.24 -51.70
N THR A 9 -34.00 3.53 -50.60
CA THR A 9 -35.04 2.84 -49.81
C THR A 9 -34.73 2.80 -48.30
N ARG A 10 -35.79 3.10 -47.53
CA ARG A 10 -36.02 2.66 -46.15
C ARG A 10 -36.30 1.15 -46.16
N ASP A 11 -35.88 0.45 -45.11
CA ASP A 11 -36.73 -0.59 -44.53
C ASP A 11 -36.57 -0.64 -43.01
N GLU A 12 -37.71 -0.84 -42.37
CA GLU A 12 -38.02 -0.61 -40.96
C GLU A 12 -38.32 -1.96 -40.27
N VAL A 13 -38.02 -2.04 -38.97
CA VAL A 13 -38.75 -2.83 -37.94
C VAL A 13 -38.62 -4.36 -37.91
N SER A 14 -38.00 -4.90 -36.86
CA SER A 14 -38.68 -5.78 -35.88
C SER A 14 -37.77 -6.25 -34.73
N ALA A 15 -38.07 -5.76 -33.53
CA ALA A 15 -38.01 -6.46 -32.25
C ALA A 15 -39.45 -6.35 -31.68
N PRO A 16 -39.99 -7.30 -30.89
CA PRO A 16 -39.38 -7.76 -29.64
C PRO A 16 -39.62 -9.25 -29.32
N GLU A 17 -38.96 -9.81 -28.29
CA GLU A 17 -39.66 -10.60 -27.27
C GLU A 17 -38.82 -10.85 -26.02
N SER A 18 -39.43 -10.53 -24.89
CA SER A 18 -39.01 -10.72 -23.51
C SER A 18 -39.42 -12.09 -23.00
N VAL A 19 -38.52 -12.82 -22.34
CA VAL A 19 -38.89 -13.93 -21.46
C VAL A 19 -38.11 -13.85 -20.16
N THR A 20 -38.83 -13.73 -19.04
CA THR A 20 -38.37 -13.87 -17.65
C THR A 20 -39.36 -14.79 -16.92
N PRO A 21 -39.08 -15.23 -15.68
CA PRO A 21 -38.41 -16.47 -15.34
C PRO A 21 -39.39 -17.55 -14.81
N ALA A 22 -38.95 -18.81 -14.80
CA ALA A 22 -39.70 -19.92 -14.21
C ALA A 22 -38.99 -20.51 -12.98
N ALA A 23 -39.82 -20.90 -12.02
CA ALA A 23 -39.55 -21.14 -10.61
C ALA A 23 -39.04 -22.54 -10.24
N ALA A 24 -38.65 -22.64 -8.97
CA ALA A 24 -38.15 -23.78 -8.22
C ALA A 24 -39.14 -24.94 -8.01
N ALA A 25 -38.60 -26.16 -7.80
CA ALA A 25 -39.00 -27.26 -6.90
C ALA A 25 -38.11 -28.48 -7.23
N ALA A 26 -37.67 -29.41 -6.37
CA ALA A 26 -38.20 -30.04 -5.14
C ALA A 26 -37.04 -30.87 -4.47
N PRO A 27 -37.24 -31.78 -3.47
CA PRO A 27 -38.27 -31.92 -2.43
C PRO A 27 -37.73 -32.16 -0.96
N ARG A 28 -38.65 -31.92 0.01
CA ARG A 28 -39.03 -32.67 1.26
C ARG A 28 -38.25 -33.95 1.64
N ALA A 29 -38.19 -34.47 2.88
CA ALA A 29 -38.62 -34.17 4.25
C ALA A 29 -38.08 -35.33 5.15
N SER A 30 -37.73 -35.11 6.42
CA SER A 30 -38.40 -35.70 7.60
C SER A 30 -37.85 -34.99 8.86
N ARG A 31 -38.69 -34.35 9.71
CA ARG A 31 -39.40 -34.92 10.89
C ARG A 31 -38.48 -35.75 11.77
N SER A 32 -38.45 -35.66 13.10
CA SER A 32 -39.08 -34.89 14.18
C SER A 32 -38.29 -35.39 15.43
N GLU A 33 -38.08 -34.64 16.50
CA GLU A 33 -39.02 -34.61 17.63
C GLU A 33 -38.52 -33.59 18.65
N ALA A 34 -39.50 -32.90 19.24
CA ALA A 34 -39.39 -32.02 20.37
C ALA A 34 -39.58 -32.81 21.68
N THR A 35 -39.01 -32.29 22.77
CA THR A 35 -39.59 -32.23 24.15
C THR A 35 -38.52 -31.56 25.03
N ALA A 36 -38.64 -30.32 25.52
CA ALA A 36 -39.61 -29.70 26.43
C ALA A 36 -39.53 -30.18 27.89
N GLY A 37 -39.37 -29.22 28.81
CA GLY A 37 -39.54 -29.34 30.28
C GLY A 37 -38.20 -29.32 31.04
N SER A 38 -37.68 -28.19 31.57
CA SER A 38 -38.18 -27.36 32.68
C SER A 38 -38.68 -28.17 33.87
N THR A 39 -37.96 -28.10 35.00
CA THR A 39 -38.54 -27.76 36.31
C THR A 39 -37.45 -27.55 37.38
N ALA A 40 -37.74 -26.59 38.25
CA ALA A 40 -36.94 -26.17 39.39
C ALA A 40 -37.04 -27.15 40.57
N ALA A 41 -36.06 -27.13 41.48
CA ALA A 41 -36.31 -27.34 42.91
C ALA A 41 -35.15 -26.85 43.79
N SER A 42 -35.53 -26.05 44.78
CA SER A 42 -34.80 -25.66 45.98
C SER A 42 -34.61 -26.85 46.94
N GLY A 43 -33.53 -26.86 47.72
CA GLY A 43 -33.29 -27.84 48.78
C GLY A 43 -32.23 -27.37 49.77
N ALA A 44 -32.61 -27.30 51.05
CA ALA A 44 -31.91 -26.66 52.15
C ALA A 44 -30.86 -27.53 52.87
N ARG A 45 -29.94 -26.83 53.56
CA ARG A 45 -29.20 -27.14 54.82
C ARG A 45 -28.99 -28.60 55.25
N SER A 46 -27.74 -28.94 55.62
CA SER A 46 -27.44 -29.40 56.99
C SER A 46 -25.95 -29.31 57.33
N SER A 47 -25.72 -28.91 58.58
CA SER A 47 -24.50 -28.74 59.34
C SER A 47 -23.81 -30.06 59.71
N ARG A 48 -22.46 -30.07 59.71
CA ARG A 48 -21.66 -30.95 60.56
C ARG A 48 -20.35 -30.29 60.97
N GLN A 49 -20.23 -30.01 62.28
CA GLN A 49 -18.97 -29.69 62.95
C GLN A 49 -18.04 -30.90 62.99
N PRO A 50 -16.72 -30.67 63.09
CA PRO A 50 -15.90 -31.42 64.01
C PRO A 50 -15.16 -30.53 65.02
N ARG A 51 -14.80 -31.20 66.12
CA ARG A 51 -14.34 -30.68 67.40
C ARG A 51 -12.89 -30.16 67.37
N GLY A 52 -12.69 -29.05 68.09
CA GLY A 52 -11.62 -28.80 69.06
C GLY A 52 -10.19 -29.18 68.73
N ALA A 53 -9.39 -28.19 68.34
CA ALA A 53 -7.95 -28.13 68.61
C ALA A 53 -7.61 -26.70 69.06
N ARG A 54 -7.03 -26.57 70.26
CA ARG A 54 -6.54 -25.29 70.81
C ARG A 54 -5.40 -24.76 69.93
N PRO A 55 -5.41 -23.50 69.48
CA PRO A 55 -4.20 -22.89 68.95
C PRO A 55 -3.31 -22.45 70.12
N ARG A 56 -2.03 -22.84 70.07
CA ARG A 56 -0.97 -22.22 70.85
C ARG A 56 -0.90 -20.74 70.44
N ALA A 57 -0.79 -19.84 71.43
CA ALA A 57 -0.37 -18.47 71.19
C ALA A 57 1.01 -18.51 70.52
N VAL A 58 1.09 -17.96 69.31
CA VAL A 58 2.34 -17.69 68.62
C VAL A 58 2.56 -16.19 68.83
N ASP A 59 3.73 -15.84 69.35
CA ASP A 59 4.12 -14.47 69.71
C ASP A 59 3.89 -13.49 68.55
N ASP A 60 3.09 -12.45 68.80
CA ASP A 60 2.65 -11.42 67.85
C ASP A 60 3.84 -10.59 67.31
N ASP A 61 4.90 -10.45 68.10
CA ASP A 61 6.10 -9.68 67.75
C ASP A 61 6.88 -10.27 66.55
N ALA A 62 6.84 -11.59 66.36
CA ALA A 62 7.54 -12.22 65.25
C ALA A 62 6.80 -12.04 63.91
N SER A 63 5.48 -11.91 63.95
CA SER A 63 4.62 -11.72 62.77
C SER A 63 4.71 -10.28 62.25
N GLU A 64 4.70 -9.29 63.15
CA GLU A 64 4.89 -7.89 62.78
C GLU A 64 6.28 -7.62 62.22
N ALA A 65 7.33 -8.21 62.81
CA ALA A 65 8.70 -8.10 62.31
C ALA A 65 8.88 -8.69 60.88
N PHE A 66 8.19 -9.79 60.57
CA PHE A 66 8.21 -10.38 59.22
C PHE A 66 7.46 -9.53 58.19
N GLN A 67 6.29 -8.98 58.54
CA GLN A 67 5.52 -8.10 57.65
C GLN A 67 6.25 -6.77 57.40
N GLN A 68 6.96 -6.26 58.41
CA GLN A 68 7.77 -5.04 58.27
C GLN A 68 9.04 -5.30 57.44
N ALA A 69 9.61 -6.50 57.51
CA ALA A 69 10.73 -6.92 56.65
C ALA A 69 10.29 -7.11 55.18
N GLU A 70 9.11 -7.70 54.92
CA GLU A 70 8.57 -7.86 53.56
C GLU A 70 8.22 -6.51 52.91
N THR A 71 7.59 -5.60 53.66
CA THR A 71 7.25 -4.26 53.16
C THR A 71 8.50 -3.43 52.86
N ASN A 72 9.55 -3.54 53.69
CA ASN A 72 10.84 -2.91 53.43
C ASN A 72 11.58 -3.55 52.23
N ALA A 73 11.49 -4.87 52.06
CA ALA A 73 12.07 -5.56 50.91
C ALA A 73 11.38 -5.20 49.57
N ASP A 74 10.06 -5.01 49.58
CA ASP A 74 9.30 -4.57 48.42
C ASP A 74 9.49 -3.09 48.10
N ALA A 75 9.65 -2.24 49.12
CA ALA A 75 10.05 -0.85 48.94
C ALA A 75 11.45 -0.76 48.31
N ALA A 76 12.43 -1.52 48.82
CA ALA A 76 13.79 -1.58 48.29
C ALA A 76 13.84 -2.15 46.86
N LYS A 77 13.00 -3.15 46.53
CA LYS A 77 12.84 -3.67 45.14
C LYS A 77 12.20 -2.64 44.21
N ARG A 78 11.23 -1.87 44.67
CA ARG A 78 10.61 -0.77 43.89
C ARG A 78 11.60 0.36 43.65
N GLU A 79 12.46 0.67 44.62
CA GLU A 79 13.52 1.67 44.48
C GLU A 79 14.64 1.20 43.55
N THR A 80 15.12 -0.04 43.68
CA THR A 80 16.13 -0.60 42.75
C THR A 80 15.61 -0.79 41.32
N LYS A 81 14.30 -1.02 41.13
CA LYS A 81 13.66 -1.05 39.80
C LYS A 81 13.45 0.36 39.22
N ARG A 82 13.27 1.37 40.07
CA ARG A 82 13.13 2.79 39.69
C ARG A 82 14.48 3.42 39.33
N VAL A 83 15.56 3.06 40.02
CA VAL A 83 16.93 3.50 39.73
C VAL A 83 17.48 2.86 38.43
N ARG A 84 17.08 1.62 38.11
CA ARG A 84 17.47 0.94 36.86
C ARG A 84 16.80 1.45 35.57
N ARG A 85 15.93 2.45 35.63
CA ARG A 85 15.17 2.95 34.47
C ARG A 85 15.44 4.41 34.12
N VAL A 86 16.61 4.93 34.50
CA VAL A 86 17.15 6.16 33.91
C VAL A 86 18.06 5.72 32.76
N THR A 87 17.63 5.94 31.52
CA THR A 87 18.50 5.74 30.34
C THR A 87 19.75 6.58 30.50
N SER A 88 20.94 6.00 30.29
CA SER A 88 22.19 6.76 30.39
C SER A 88 22.14 8.00 29.47
N PRO A 89 22.70 9.14 29.88
CA PRO A 89 22.69 10.38 29.09
C PRO A 89 23.21 10.18 27.66
N ALA A 90 24.21 9.30 27.49
CA ALA A 90 24.74 8.90 26.18
C ALA A 90 23.70 8.22 25.29
N LYS A 91 22.89 7.29 25.82
CA LYS A 91 21.83 6.61 25.05
C LYS A 91 20.64 7.54 24.76
N ALA A 92 20.39 8.53 25.61
CA ALA A 92 19.38 9.56 25.34
C ALA A 92 19.83 10.49 24.21
N ALA A 93 21.08 10.96 24.25
CA ALA A 93 21.67 11.79 23.19
C ALA A 93 21.72 11.06 21.83
N GLU A 94 22.10 9.78 21.83
CA GLU A 94 22.12 8.95 20.61
C GLU A 94 20.70 8.71 20.04
N ARG A 95 19.68 8.61 20.90
CA ARG A 95 18.27 8.56 20.48
C ARG A 95 17.82 9.88 19.87
N GLU A 96 18.20 11.02 20.46
CA GLU A 96 17.88 12.34 19.92
C GLU A 96 18.51 12.54 18.53
N GLN A 97 19.76 12.12 18.35
CA GLN A 97 20.46 12.19 17.06
C GLN A 97 19.92 11.24 15.98
N SER A 98 19.06 10.29 16.33
CA SER A 98 18.40 9.37 15.38
C SER A 98 16.92 9.66 15.22
N ARG A 99 16.46 10.77 15.79
CA ARG A 99 15.07 11.18 15.74
C ARG A 99 14.82 11.96 14.47
N VAL A 100 13.78 11.56 13.77
CA VAL A 100 13.27 12.26 12.60
C VAL A 100 11.84 12.67 12.91
N THR A 101 11.51 13.92 12.59
CA THR A 101 10.21 14.53 12.90
C THR A 101 9.63 15.20 11.66
N GLU A 102 8.30 15.25 11.61
CA GLU A 102 7.51 16.02 10.63
C GLU A 102 7.85 15.72 9.16
N GLN A 103 8.14 14.45 8.88
CA GLN A 103 8.50 14.02 7.54
C GLN A 103 7.26 13.73 6.69
N PRO A 104 7.07 14.42 5.55
CA PRO A 104 6.02 14.10 4.61
C PRO A 104 6.21 12.68 4.06
N GLY A 105 5.14 11.89 4.06
CA GLY A 105 5.19 10.53 3.53
C GLY A 105 3.83 9.92 3.25
N PHE A 106 3.87 8.78 2.57
CA PHE A 106 2.72 7.96 2.22
C PHE A 106 2.96 6.52 2.66
N VAL A 107 1.92 5.86 3.18
CA VAL A 107 1.96 4.41 3.37
C VAL A 107 1.85 3.75 2.00
N LEU A 108 2.84 2.93 1.63
CA LEU A 108 2.82 2.11 0.43
C LEU A 108 2.15 0.76 0.70
N HIS A 109 2.52 0.15 1.82
CA HIS A 109 2.02 -1.16 2.23
C HIS A 109 2.06 -1.32 3.75
N SER A 110 1.19 -2.17 4.29
CA SER A 110 1.14 -2.50 5.72
C SER A 110 0.97 -3.99 5.95
N TYR A 111 1.78 -4.56 6.85
CA TYR A 111 1.74 -5.97 7.23
C TYR A 111 1.48 -6.12 8.73
N PRO A 112 0.62 -7.06 9.17
CA PRO A 112 0.48 -7.41 10.58
C PRO A 112 1.82 -7.83 11.19
N TYR A 113 2.20 -7.24 12.32
CA TYR A 113 3.43 -7.56 13.03
C TYR A 113 3.18 -7.73 14.53
N ARG A 114 3.41 -8.95 15.04
CA ARG A 114 3.02 -9.32 16.41
C ARG A 114 1.50 -9.12 16.63
N GLU A 115 1.08 -9.29 17.88
CA GLU A 115 -0.32 -9.21 18.25
C GLU A 115 -0.91 -7.81 18.00
N THR A 116 -0.19 -6.75 18.39
CA THR A 116 -0.74 -5.39 18.44
C THR A 116 -0.07 -4.39 17.48
N SER A 117 0.94 -4.77 16.70
CA SER A 117 1.73 -3.84 15.89
C SER A 117 1.57 -4.08 14.38
N LEU A 118 2.02 -3.12 13.58
CA LEU A 118 2.15 -3.24 12.13
C LEU A 118 3.60 -2.93 11.73
N ILE A 119 4.07 -3.56 10.66
CA ILE A 119 5.18 -3.03 9.87
C ILE A 119 4.54 -2.30 8.69
N ILE A 120 4.97 -1.07 8.44
CA ILE A 120 4.56 -0.27 7.30
C ILE A 120 5.78 0.06 6.45
N ASP A 121 5.65 -0.12 5.14
CA ASP A 121 6.57 0.47 4.17
C ASP A 121 6.00 1.82 3.77
N VAL A 122 6.81 2.86 3.92
CA VAL A 122 6.42 4.23 3.61
C VAL A 122 7.38 4.82 2.59
N LEU A 123 6.85 5.61 1.66
CA LEU A 123 7.64 6.53 0.86
C LEU A 123 7.67 7.87 1.58
N THR A 124 8.85 8.38 1.88
CA THR A 124 9.05 9.69 2.51
C THR A 124 9.80 10.60 1.55
N ARG A 125 9.58 11.91 1.67
CA ARG A 125 10.23 12.89 0.81
C ARG A 125 11.75 12.86 1.00
N ASP A 126 12.21 13.09 2.23
CA ASP A 126 13.63 13.38 2.48
C ASP A 126 14.46 12.12 2.81
N HIS A 127 13.82 10.96 3.02
CA HIS A 127 14.49 9.70 3.38
C HIS A 127 14.14 8.53 2.45
N GLY A 128 13.43 8.79 1.36
CA GLY A 128 13.05 7.74 0.41
C GLY A 128 12.13 6.68 1.01
N ARG A 129 12.25 5.45 0.53
CA ARG A 129 11.45 4.33 1.01
C ARG A 129 12.05 3.73 2.28
N ILE A 130 11.28 3.67 3.36
CA ILE A 130 11.72 3.15 4.66
C ILE A 130 10.67 2.22 5.29
N ALA A 131 11.12 1.28 6.11
CA ALA A 131 10.25 0.39 6.88
C ALA A 131 10.14 0.85 8.33
N LEU A 132 8.91 0.99 8.82
CA LEU A 132 8.61 1.45 10.18
C LEU A 132 7.75 0.43 10.94
N VAL A 133 8.05 0.22 12.23
CA VAL A 133 7.18 -0.51 13.16
C VAL A 133 6.24 0.47 13.85
N ALA A 134 4.94 0.32 13.59
CA ALA A 134 3.88 1.04 14.27
C ALA A 134 3.39 0.22 15.47
N LYS A 135 3.98 0.45 16.64
CA LYS A 135 3.67 -0.28 17.87
C LYS A 135 2.27 0.05 18.37
N GLY A 136 1.47 -0.97 18.65
CA GLY A 136 0.11 -0.78 19.15
C GLY A 136 -0.89 -0.25 18.12
N ALA A 137 -0.52 -0.17 16.83
CA ALA A 137 -1.40 0.32 15.76
C ALA A 137 -2.67 -0.50 15.58
N LYS A 138 -2.68 -1.79 15.98
CA LYS A 138 -3.86 -2.65 15.88
C LYS A 138 -4.83 -2.52 17.06
N ARG A 139 -4.46 -1.81 18.13
CA ARG A 139 -5.33 -1.67 19.32
C ARG A 139 -6.60 -0.88 18.96
N PRO A 140 -7.78 -1.21 19.52
CA PRO A 140 -9.04 -0.56 19.19
C PRO A 140 -9.01 0.97 19.31
N HIS A 141 -8.37 1.50 20.35
CA HIS A 141 -8.27 2.95 20.63
C HIS A 141 -6.93 3.55 20.22
N SER A 142 -6.21 2.94 19.28
CA SER A 142 -4.93 3.47 18.81
C SER A 142 -5.13 4.66 17.89
N ALA A 143 -4.51 5.79 18.19
CA ALA A 143 -4.47 6.95 17.29
C ALA A 143 -3.88 6.61 15.91
N LEU A 144 -2.97 5.61 15.85
CA LEU A 144 -2.34 5.18 14.60
C LEU A 144 -3.28 4.34 13.70
N ARG A 145 -4.34 3.72 14.26
CA ARG A 145 -5.18 2.77 13.52
C ARG A 145 -5.94 3.44 12.36
N GLY A 146 -6.42 4.67 12.58
CA GLY A 146 -7.17 5.41 11.57
C GLY A 146 -6.28 6.23 10.62
N VAL A 147 -5.06 6.58 11.05
CA VAL A 147 -4.17 7.49 10.32
C VAL A 147 -3.31 6.75 9.29
N LEU A 148 -2.92 5.50 9.55
CA LEU A 148 -2.03 4.73 8.67
C LEU A 148 -2.75 4.14 7.44
N GLN A 149 -3.48 4.98 6.72
CA GLN A 149 -4.16 4.64 5.47
C GLN A 149 -3.25 4.85 4.26
N THR A 150 -3.35 3.95 3.30
CA THR A 150 -2.70 4.07 1.99
C THR A 150 -3.24 5.29 1.23
N PHE A 151 -2.40 5.90 0.38
CA PHE A 151 -2.75 7.04 -0.49
C PHE A 151 -3.07 8.37 0.23
N GLN A 152 -3.02 8.39 1.56
CA GLN A 152 -3.22 9.61 2.35
C GLN A 152 -1.88 10.28 2.67
N PRO A 153 -1.75 11.62 2.50
CA PRO A 153 -0.56 12.34 2.89
C PRO A 153 -0.42 12.37 4.41
N LEU A 154 0.74 11.96 4.92
CA LEU A 154 1.04 11.88 6.33
C LEU A 154 2.26 12.74 6.70
N SER A 155 2.24 13.27 7.91
CA SER A 155 3.42 13.77 8.62
C SER A 155 3.87 12.68 9.59
N LEU A 156 5.08 12.15 9.38
CA LEU A 156 5.62 11.00 10.07
C LEU A 156 6.79 11.41 10.96
N ALA A 157 6.89 10.79 12.14
CA ALA A 157 8.05 10.91 13.01
C ALA A 157 8.49 9.53 13.49
N TRP A 158 9.80 9.26 13.50
CA TRP A 158 10.35 7.97 13.92
C TRP A 158 11.69 8.11 14.63
N LEU A 159 12.12 7.00 15.22
CA LEU A 159 13.40 6.85 15.91
C LEU A 159 14.16 5.63 15.38
N GLY A 160 15.48 5.76 15.28
CA GLY A 160 16.41 4.67 15.01
C GLY A 160 17.12 4.78 13.66
N LYS A 161 18.25 4.06 13.53
CA LYS A 161 19.16 4.13 12.36
C LYS A 161 19.30 2.81 11.58
N GLY A 162 18.51 1.78 11.92
CA GLY A 162 18.53 0.49 11.23
C GLY A 162 17.50 0.38 10.10
N GLU A 163 17.51 -0.77 9.43
CA GLU A 163 16.57 -1.17 8.36
C GLU A 163 15.09 -1.06 8.77
N LEU A 164 14.81 -1.28 10.05
CA LEU A 164 13.47 -1.24 10.61
C LEU A 164 13.45 -0.26 11.79
N ARG A 165 12.81 0.89 11.58
CA ARG A 165 12.76 2.00 12.57
C ARG A 165 11.45 1.96 13.34
N THR A 166 11.36 2.67 14.47
CA THR A 166 10.12 2.71 15.26
C THR A 166 9.34 3.99 14.94
N LEU A 167 8.12 3.84 14.43
CA LEU A 167 7.19 4.97 14.27
C LEU A 167 6.81 5.51 15.65
N THR A 168 6.94 6.82 15.83
CA THR A 168 6.60 7.53 17.07
C THR A 168 5.34 8.38 16.93
N LYS A 169 5.12 8.97 15.76
CA LYS A 169 3.97 9.83 15.48
C LYS A 169 3.61 9.68 14.00
N ALA A 170 2.31 9.69 13.72
CA ALA A 170 1.78 9.85 12.38
C ALA A 170 0.57 10.76 12.48
N GLU A 171 0.51 11.79 11.63
CA GLU A 171 -0.59 12.72 11.54
C GLU A 171 -1.06 12.81 10.09
N TRP A 172 -2.37 12.81 9.89
CA TRP A 172 -2.94 13.05 8.58
C TRP A 172 -2.84 14.53 8.23
N VAL A 173 -2.25 14.84 7.08
CA VAL A 173 -2.09 16.22 6.61
C VAL A 173 -3.32 16.69 5.84
N GLY A 174 -4.10 15.76 5.26
CA GLY A 174 -5.22 16.07 4.39
C GLY A 174 -4.79 16.46 2.98
N GLY A 175 -5.74 16.97 2.20
CA GLY A 175 -5.49 17.54 0.86
C GLY A 175 -5.66 16.59 -0.32
N LEU A 176 -5.83 15.27 -0.09
CA LEU A 176 -6.17 14.32 -1.16
C LEU A 176 -7.56 13.71 -0.94
N ARG A 177 -8.33 13.65 -2.02
CA ARG A 177 -9.57 12.88 -2.08
C ARG A 177 -9.24 11.38 -2.09
N PRO A 178 -10.01 10.52 -1.39
CA PRO A 178 -9.82 9.07 -1.45
C PRO A 178 -9.93 8.53 -2.89
N LEU A 179 -9.13 7.52 -3.20
CA LEU A 179 -9.23 6.79 -4.47
C LEU A 179 -10.36 5.76 -4.40
N GLU A 180 -11.12 5.64 -5.49
CA GLU A 180 -12.25 4.72 -5.61
C GLU A 180 -12.21 3.99 -6.97
N GLY A 181 -12.88 2.83 -7.06
CA GLY A 181 -13.00 2.07 -8.32
C GLY A 181 -11.64 1.78 -9.01
N ASP A 182 -11.58 2.04 -10.32
CA ASP A 182 -10.38 1.82 -11.14
C ASP A 182 -9.18 2.68 -10.72
N ALA A 183 -9.44 3.88 -10.16
CA ALA A 183 -8.40 4.75 -9.64
C ALA A 183 -7.71 4.13 -8.42
N LEU A 184 -8.46 3.41 -7.57
CA LEU A 184 -7.90 2.68 -6.42
C LEU A 184 -6.95 1.57 -6.86
N LEU A 185 -7.33 0.79 -7.88
CA LEU A 185 -6.45 -0.24 -8.45
C LEU A 185 -5.20 0.38 -9.09
N SER A 186 -5.36 1.51 -9.78
CA SER A 186 -4.25 2.31 -10.31
C SER A 186 -3.31 2.81 -9.21
N GLY A 187 -3.85 3.24 -8.06
CA GLY A 187 -3.08 3.59 -6.88
C GLY A 187 -2.22 2.44 -6.37
N PHE A 188 -2.80 1.25 -6.23
CA PHE A 188 -2.06 0.07 -5.79
C PHE A 188 -0.96 -0.33 -6.78
N TYR A 189 -1.20 -0.19 -8.08
CA TYR A 189 -0.19 -0.39 -9.11
C TYR A 189 1.02 0.53 -8.90
N LEU A 190 0.79 1.82 -8.65
CA LEU A 190 1.86 2.78 -8.36
C LEU A 190 2.66 2.39 -7.10
N ASN A 191 1.98 1.98 -6.03
CA ASN A 191 2.64 1.55 -4.81
C ASN A 191 3.51 0.32 -5.04
N GLU A 192 3.00 -0.65 -5.80
CA GLU A 192 3.77 -1.85 -6.15
C GLU A 192 5.02 -1.50 -6.94
N LEU A 193 4.91 -0.58 -7.93
CA LEU A 193 6.06 -0.08 -8.66
C LEU A 193 7.10 0.57 -7.72
N LEU A 194 6.69 1.46 -6.82
CA LEU A 194 7.60 2.08 -5.84
C LEU A 194 8.27 1.03 -4.93
N VAL A 195 7.56 -0.03 -4.56
CA VAL A 195 8.11 -1.15 -3.78
C VAL A 195 9.09 -2.01 -4.60
N LYS A 196 8.97 -2.05 -5.93
CA LYS A 196 9.87 -2.85 -6.77
C LYS A 196 11.08 -2.06 -7.26
N PHE A 197 10.93 -0.77 -7.55
CA PHE A 197 11.93 0.03 -8.25
C PHE A 197 12.74 0.96 -7.35
N CYS A 198 12.21 1.41 -6.21
CA CYS A 198 12.97 2.28 -5.31
C CYS A 198 13.86 1.45 -4.37
N ALA A 199 15.12 1.86 -4.19
CA ALA A 199 15.94 1.33 -3.11
C ALA A 199 15.44 1.81 -1.75
N ARG A 200 15.82 1.12 -0.67
CA ARG A 200 15.56 1.63 0.69
C ARG A 200 16.53 2.75 1.01
N ASP A 201 16.06 3.73 1.78
CA ASP A 201 16.87 4.86 2.25
C ASP A 201 17.50 5.71 1.13
N ASP A 202 16.91 5.65 -0.07
CA ASP A 202 17.32 6.43 -1.24
C ASP A 202 16.22 7.45 -1.59
N PRO A 203 16.41 8.76 -1.27
CA PRO A 203 15.41 9.79 -1.50
C PRO A 203 15.32 10.21 -2.97
N HIS A 204 14.09 10.26 -3.48
CA HIS A 204 13.78 10.74 -4.83
C HIS A 204 12.73 11.85 -4.78
N ASP A 205 13.15 13.09 -4.50
CA ASP A 205 12.25 14.23 -4.29
C ASP A 205 11.28 14.46 -5.47
N LYS A 206 11.78 14.39 -6.70
CA LYS A 206 10.95 14.58 -7.90
C LYS A 206 9.91 13.48 -8.05
N LEU A 207 10.31 12.23 -7.82
CA LEU A 207 9.40 11.08 -7.87
C LEU A 207 8.33 11.19 -6.76
N PHE A 208 8.71 11.64 -5.57
CA PHE A 208 7.77 11.88 -4.47
C PHE A 208 6.70 12.91 -4.86
N GLN A 209 7.11 14.05 -5.42
CA GLN A 209 6.18 15.09 -5.87
C GLN A 209 5.29 14.57 -7.00
N HIS A 210 5.88 13.86 -7.96
CA HIS A 210 5.13 13.33 -9.09
C HIS A 210 4.12 12.25 -8.64
N TYR A 211 4.47 11.40 -7.66
CA TYR A 211 3.52 10.46 -7.04
C TYR A 211 2.32 11.18 -6.42
N LEU A 212 2.54 12.27 -5.67
CA LEU A 212 1.47 13.09 -5.11
C LEU A 212 0.56 13.66 -6.23
N THR A 213 1.15 14.25 -7.28
CA THR A 213 0.41 14.79 -8.43
C THR A 213 -0.40 13.70 -9.14
N THR A 214 0.20 12.52 -9.34
CA THR A 214 -0.47 11.35 -9.92
C THR A 214 -1.67 10.92 -9.09
N LEU A 215 -1.54 10.79 -7.76
CA LEU A 215 -2.66 10.46 -6.88
C LEU A 215 -3.78 11.51 -6.97
N HIS A 216 -3.41 12.79 -7.02
CA HIS A 216 -4.36 13.88 -7.17
C HIS A 216 -5.16 13.76 -8.48
N HIS A 217 -4.51 13.52 -9.62
CA HIS A 217 -5.21 13.35 -10.90
C HIS A 217 -6.11 12.12 -10.91
N LEU A 218 -5.64 10.98 -10.38
CA LEU A 218 -6.45 9.77 -10.27
C LEU A 218 -7.69 10.01 -9.41
N ALA A 219 -7.57 10.73 -8.30
CA ALA A 219 -8.69 11.05 -7.42
C ALA A 219 -9.74 11.98 -8.08
N HIS A 220 -9.35 12.73 -9.11
CA HIS A 220 -10.25 13.61 -9.87
C HIS A 220 -10.80 12.96 -11.15
N GLY A 221 -10.55 11.67 -11.37
CA GLY A 221 -11.10 10.93 -12.50
C GLY A 221 -10.44 11.24 -13.84
N GLU A 222 -9.24 11.82 -13.83
CA GLU A 222 -8.46 12.02 -15.03
C GLU A 222 -8.09 10.66 -15.68
N PRO A 223 -7.86 10.59 -17.01
CA PRO A 223 -7.61 9.33 -17.70
C PRO A 223 -6.36 8.59 -17.18
N ALA A 224 -6.58 7.53 -16.39
CA ALA A 224 -5.51 6.73 -15.78
C ALA A 224 -4.49 6.21 -16.81
N GLY A 225 -4.93 5.91 -18.04
CA GLY A 225 -4.06 5.47 -19.12
C GLY A 225 -2.86 6.40 -19.33
N ILE A 226 -3.08 7.72 -19.36
CA ILE A 226 -2.07 8.76 -19.58
C ILE A 226 -1.24 9.00 -18.32
N ILE A 227 -1.93 9.22 -17.19
CA ILE A 227 -1.32 9.56 -15.90
C ILE A 227 -0.30 8.49 -15.50
N LEU A 228 -0.64 7.22 -15.69
CA LEU A 228 0.24 6.11 -15.35
C LEU A 228 1.51 6.10 -16.23
N ARG A 229 1.44 6.48 -17.51
CA ARG A 229 2.65 6.53 -18.37
C ARG A 229 3.57 7.67 -17.98
N ALA A 230 3.00 8.84 -17.67
CA ALA A 230 3.76 9.96 -17.13
C ALA A 230 4.53 9.54 -15.87
N PHE A 231 3.84 8.87 -14.93
CA PHE A 231 4.46 8.36 -13.71
C PHE A 231 5.55 7.32 -13.97
N GLU A 232 5.28 6.30 -14.78
CA GLU A 232 6.24 5.23 -15.08
C GLU A 232 7.52 5.77 -15.71
N ARG A 233 7.40 6.76 -16.61
CA ARG A 233 8.54 7.43 -17.21
C ARG A 233 9.38 8.15 -16.16
N VAL A 234 8.74 8.92 -15.27
CA VAL A 234 9.45 9.62 -14.17
C VAL A 234 10.09 8.61 -13.22
N LEU A 235 9.39 7.54 -12.85
CA LEU A 235 9.91 6.47 -12.03
C LEU A 235 11.19 5.89 -12.63
N LEU A 236 11.14 5.41 -13.87
CA LEU A 236 12.30 4.79 -14.52
C LEU A 236 13.46 5.77 -14.67
N ARG A 237 13.20 7.05 -14.91
CA ARG A 237 14.23 8.08 -14.99
C ARG A 237 14.91 8.34 -13.64
N GLU A 238 14.10 8.57 -12.60
CA GLU A 238 14.62 8.93 -11.27
C GLU A 238 15.33 7.76 -10.56
N THR A 239 14.95 6.52 -10.89
CA THR A 239 15.60 5.30 -10.39
C THR A 239 16.77 4.83 -11.28
N GLY A 240 17.07 5.55 -12.37
CA GLY A 240 18.22 5.27 -13.24
C GLY A 240 18.02 4.14 -14.25
N TYR A 241 16.82 3.57 -14.36
CA TYR A 241 16.49 2.49 -15.31
C TYR A 241 16.16 2.97 -16.72
N ALA A 242 15.99 4.28 -16.92
CA ALA A 242 15.79 4.87 -18.24
C ALA A 242 16.57 6.17 -18.42
N VAL A 243 17.16 6.32 -19.60
CA VAL A 243 17.78 7.56 -20.09
C VAL A 243 16.76 8.42 -20.84
N ALA A 244 17.20 9.60 -21.31
CA ALA A 244 16.37 10.50 -22.11
C ALA A 244 15.84 9.84 -23.40
N PHE A 245 14.59 10.15 -23.74
CA PHE A 245 13.88 9.61 -24.90
C PHE A 245 14.11 10.45 -26.15
N ASP A 246 14.62 11.67 -26.01
CA ASP A 246 14.87 12.61 -27.11
C ASP A 246 16.26 12.49 -27.74
N ARG A 247 17.13 11.58 -27.27
CA ARG A 247 18.48 11.38 -27.81
C ARG A 247 18.71 9.94 -28.24
N CYS A 248 19.18 9.79 -29.47
CA CYS A 248 19.59 8.51 -30.00
C CYS A 248 21.03 8.19 -29.56
N THR A 249 21.25 7.02 -28.97
CA THR A 249 22.56 6.64 -28.42
C THR A 249 23.55 6.20 -29.51
N GLN A 250 23.05 5.62 -30.60
CA GLN A 250 23.88 5.23 -31.75
C GLN A 250 24.36 6.44 -32.56
N THR A 251 23.46 7.37 -32.90
CA THR A 251 23.83 8.55 -33.71
C THR A 251 24.36 9.70 -32.87
N ARG A 252 24.16 9.66 -31.54
CA ARG A 252 24.41 10.75 -30.58
C ARG A 252 23.63 12.05 -30.88
N GLY A 253 22.69 12.00 -31.82
CA GLY A 253 21.84 13.11 -32.22
C GLY A 253 20.48 13.10 -31.53
N LYS A 254 19.69 14.13 -31.78
CA LYS A 254 18.29 14.18 -31.36
C LYS A 254 17.47 13.13 -32.12
N VAL A 255 16.42 12.63 -31.48
CA VAL A 255 15.40 11.79 -32.11
C VAL A 255 14.67 12.61 -33.18
N VAL A 256 14.55 12.02 -34.37
CA VAL A 256 13.83 12.57 -35.52
C VAL A 256 12.39 12.05 -35.52
N PRO A 257 11.36 12.92 -35.57
CA PRO A 257 9.96 12.52 -35.40
C PRO A 257 9.47 11.42 -36.35
N GLU A 258 9.82 11.51 -37.62
CA GLU A 258 9.32 10.65 -38.70
C GLU A 258 10.02 9.28 -38.75
N ARG A 259 11.09 9.09 -37.99
CA ARG A 259 11.87 7.85 -37.96
C ARG A 259 11.32 6.88 -36.92
N ARG A 260 11.53 5.59 -37.15
CA ARG A 260 11.17 4.52 -36.19
C ARG A 260 12.37 4.12 -35.34
N TYR A 261 12.10 3.89 -34.05
CA TYR A 261 13.09 3.57 -33.04
C TYR A 261 12.65 2.36 -32.22
N VAL A 262 13.61 1.78 -31.53
CA VAL A 262 13.38 0.92 -30.38
C VAL A 262 14.13 1.50 -29.18
N PHE A 263 13.69 1.13 -27.97
CA PHE A 263 14.40 1.48 -26.75
C PHE A 263 15.08 0.23 -26.21
N HIS A 264 16.41 0.21 -26.24
CA HIS A 264 17.18 -0.82 -25.55
C HIS A 264 17.16 -0.53 -24.05
N PRO A 265 16.76 -1.47 -23.17
CA PRO A 265 16.67 -1.20 -21.73
C PRO A 265 17.95 -0.64 -21.11
N ASP A 266 19.11 -1.20 -21.48
CA ASP A 266 20.41 -0.75 -20.95
C ASP A 266 21.04 0.45 -21.69
N TRP A 267 20.70 0.66 -22.97
CA TRP A 267 21.42 1.60 -23.83
C TRP A 267 20.56 2.74 -24.35
N GLY A 268 19.25 2.74 -24.09
CA GLY A 268 18.33 3.77 -24.54
C GLY A 268 17.94 3.67 -26.01
N VAL A 269 17.56 4.82 -26.58
CA VAL A 269 16.94 4.91 -27.90
C VAL A 269 17.94 4.64 -29.02
N ARG A 270 17.61 3.71 -29.92
CA ARG A 270 18.33 3.49 -31.19
C ARG A 270 17.36 3.33 -32.36
N PRO A 271 17.79 3.58 -33.60
CA PRO A 271 16.96 3.32 -34.76
C PRO A 271 16.55 1.85 -34.82
N ALA A 272 15.34 1.59 -35.30
CA ALA A 272 14.88 0.23 -35.56
C ALA A 272 15.64 -0.34 -36.77
N LEU A 273 16.03 -1.62 -36.69
CA LEU A 273 16.77 -2.33 -37.75
C LEU A 273 15.85 -3.04 -38.74
N GLY A 274 14.60 -3.31 -38.36
CA GLY A 274 13.59 -3.96 -39.20
C GLY A 274 13.46 -5.47 -38.96
N ASP A 275 14.41 -6.08 -38.26
CA ASP A 275 14.47 -7.48 -37.82
C ASP A 275 14.43 -7.61 -36.29
N GLU A 276 13.83 -6.61 -35.62
CA GLU A 276 13.71 -6.58 -34.17
C GLU A 276 12.95 -7.83 -33.66
N PRO A 277 13.31 -8.36 -32.47
CA PRO A 277 12.52 -9.39 -31.83
C PRO A 277 11.05 -8.97 -31.70
N SER A 278 10.12 -9.91 -31.83
CA SER A 278 8.69 -9.62 -31.90
C SER A 278 8.11 -8.97 -30.63
N ASP A 279 8.80 -9.12 -29.51
CA ASP A 279 8.47 -8.55 -28.20
C ASP A 279 9.03 -7.12 -28.02
N TRP A 280 9.91 -6.65 -28.90
CA TRP A 280 10.50 -5.31 -28.85
C TRP A 280 9.56 -4.27 -29.49
N PRO A 281 9.05 -3.28 -28.72
CA PRO A 281 8.15 -2.28 -29.28
C PRO A 281 8.89 -1.34 -30.24
N VAL A 282 8.46 -1.35 -31.50
CA VAL A 282 8.89 -0.35 -32.49
C VAL A 282 7.98 0.87 -32.40
N ILE A 283 8.57 2.01 -32.06
CA ILE A 283 7.87 3.27 -31.77
C ILE A 283 8.29 4.38 -32.73
N SER A 284 7.42 5.37 -32.91
CA SER A 284 7.75 6.56 -33.68
C SER A 284 8.67 7.48 -32.88
N GLY A 285 9.53 8.22 -33.58
CA GLY A 285 10.33 9.27 -32.94
C GLY A 285 9.46 10.35 -32.34
N GLN A 286 8.33 10.67 -32.97
CA GLN A 286 7.37 11.63 -32.45
C GLN A 286 6.83 11.20 -31.08
N THR A 287 6.45 9.92 -30.90
CA THR A 287 6.03 9.41 -29.60
C THR A 287 7.11 9.54 -28.53
N LEU A 288 8.37 9.28 -28.86
CA LEU A 288 9.47 9.46 -27.90
C LEU A 288 9.63 10.92 -27.45
N LEU A 289 9.52 11.86 -28.39
CA LEU A 289 9.59 13.29 -28.11
C LEU A 289 8.40 13.76 -27.28
N ASP A 290 7.19 13.29 -27.61
CA ASP A 290 5.98 13.58 -26.85
C ASP A 290 6.10 13.08 -25.41
N MET A 291 6.55 11.83 -25.26
CA MET A 291 6.79 11.23 -23.95
C MET A 291 7.85 12.02 -23.19
N GLU A 292 8.92 12.52 -23.81
CA GLU A 292 9.92 13.38 -23.14
C GLU A 292 9.30 14.70 -22.66
N GLN A 293 8.31 15.23 -23.38
CA GLN A 293 7.61 16.47 -23.04
C GLN A 293 6.39 16.28 -22.13
N ASP A 294 6.09 15.03 -21.72
CA ASP A 294 4.87 14.68 -20.99
C ASP A 294 3.56 14.96 -21.76
N ASP A 295 3.61 15.01 -23.09
CA ASP A 295 2.45 15.20 -23.96
C ASP A 295 1.90 13.83 -24.38
N TYR A 296 0.64 13.56 -24.04
CA TYR A 296 -0.06 12.33 -24.46
C TYR A 296 -1.35 12.64 -25.23
N SER A 297 -1.43 13.82 -25.85
CA SER A 297 -2.59 14.26 -26.63
C SER A 297 -2.89 13.37 -27.84
N ARG A 298 -1.87 12.71 -28.41
CA ARG A 298 -2.02 11.86 -29.61
C ARG A 298 -2.33 10.41 -29.25
N ALA A 299 -3.34 9.85 -29.91
CA ALA A 299 -3.74 8.45 -29.73
C ALA A 299 -2.59 7.46 -29.99
N GLN A 300 -1.77 7.72 -31.01
CA GLN A 300 -0.59 6.90 -31.31
C GLN A 300 0.41 6.92 -30.15
N THR A 301 0.65 8.08 -29.54
CA THR A 301 1.55 8.24 -28.39
C THR A 301 1.01 7.51 -27.17
N VAL A 302 -0.28 7.57 -26.88
CA VAL A 302 -0.91 6.78 -25.80
C VAL A 302 -0.71 5.27 -26.03
N GLN A 303 -0.95 4.79 -27.26
CA GLN A 303 -0.81 3.37 -27.57
C GLN A 303 0.65 2.90 -27.48
N GLN A 304 1.58 3.62 -28.11
CA GLN A 304 2.98 3.24 -28.18
C GLN A 304 3.68 3.39 -26.82
N SER A 305 3.38 4.44 -26.04
CA SER A 305 3.92 4.61 -24.69
C SER A 305 3.52 3.47 -23.75
N LYS A 306 2.28 2.99 -23.82
CA LYS A 306 1.82 1.82 -23.06
C LYS A 306 2.61 0.56 -23.40
N LEU A 307 2.87 0.31 -24.68
CA LEU A 307 3.66 -0.84 -25.11
C LEU A 307 5.11 -0.72 -24.63
N LEU A 308 5.71 0.46 -24.81
CA LEU A 308 7.08 0.74 -24.41
C LEU A 308 7.27 0.61 -22.89
N MET A 309 6.46 1.28 -22.08
CA MET A 309 6.58 1.24 -20.62
C MET A 309 6.37 -0.18 -20.10
N ARG A 310 5.41 -0.93 -20.64
CA ARG A 310 5.22 -2.34 -20.28
C ARG A 310 6.46 -3.18 -20.58
N PHE A 311 7.09 -2.98 -21.74
CA PHE A 311 8.32 -3.67 -22.10
C PHE A 311 9.46 -3.33 -21.13
N LEU A 312 9.71 -2.04 -20.87
CA LEU A 312 10.80 -1.61 -19.98
C LEU A 312 10.60 -2.06 -18.53
N LEU A 313 9.38 -1.92 -17.99
CA LEU A 313 9.08 -2.38 -16.63
C LEU A 313 9.26 -3.90 -16.51
N ASN A 314 8.74 -4.68 -17.47
CA ASN A 314 8.88 -6.13 -17.43
C ASN A 314 10.34 -6.60 -17.51
N HIS A 315 11.15 -5.93 -18.33
CA HIS A 315 12.58 -6.20 -18.44
C HIS A 315 13.27 -6.04 -17.08
N HIS A 316 13.08 -4.88 -16.44
CA HIS A 316 13.71 -4.57 -15.15
C HIS A 316 13.13 -5.37 -13.97
N LEU A 317 11.90 -5.86 -14.09
CA LEU A 317 11.31 -6.79 -13.11
C LEU A 317 11.82 -8.24 -13.25
N GLY A 318 12.62 -8.56 -14.27
CA GLY A 318 13.21 -9.89 -14.43
C GLY A 318 12.17 -11.02 -14.56
N GLY A 319 10.99 -10.72 -15.12
CA GLY A 319 9.91 -11.69 -15.28
C GLY A 319 9.00 -11.89 -14.06
N VAL A 320 9.23 -11.18 -12.95
CA VAL A 320 8.30 -11.19 -11.81
C VAL A 320 7.03 -10.40 -12.19
N PRO A 321 5.85 -11.04 -12.25
CA PRO A 321 4.63 -10.33 -12.57
C PRO A 321 4.23 -9.40 -11.43
N LEU A 322 3.57 -8.30 -11.79
CA LEU A 322 2.94 -7.40 -10.82
C LEU A 322 1.65 -8.05 -10.29
N ASN A 323 1.53 -8.13 -8.97
CA ASN A 323 0.36 -8.68 -8.29
C ASN A 323 -0.91 -7.90 -8.63
N THR A 324 -0.80 -6.57 -8.72
CA THR A 324 -1.91 -5.69 -9.10
C THR A 324 -2.47 -6.02 -10.49
N ARG A 325 -1.59 -6.41 -11.42
CA ARG A 325 -2.00 -6.88 -12.75
C ARG A 325 -2.71 -8.23 -12.68
N GLN A 326 -2.23 -9.15 -11.85
CA GLN A 326 -2.90 -10.44 -11.66
C GLN A 326 -4.31 -10.26 -11.11
N ILE A 327 -4.48 -9.40 -10.09
CA ILE A 327 -5.79 -9.05 -9.53
C ILE A 327 -6.73 -8.49 -10.60
N LEU A 328 -6.26 -7.56 -11.44
CA LEU A 328 -7.06 -7.01 -12.54
C LEU A 328 -7.51 -8.10 -13.53
N LEU A 329 -6.62 -9.02 -13.90
CA LEU A 329 -6.95 -10.12 -14.79
C LEU A 329 -7.97 -11.08 -14.17
N ASP A 330 -7.90 -11.29 -12.86
CA ASP A 330 -8.83 -12.18 -12.15
C ASP A 330 -10.21 -11.52 -11.97
N LEU A 331 -10.25 -10.20 -11.74
CA LEU A 331 -11.49 -9.42 -11.71
C LEU A 331 -12.20 -9.35 -13.07
N GLN A 332 -11.45 -9.31 -14.18
CA GLN A 332 -12.02 -9.30 -15.54
C GLN A 332 -12.55 -10.67 -16.01
N LYS A 333 -12.22 -11.75 -15.29
CA LYS A 333 -12.69 -13.12 -15.58
C LYS A 333 -13.95 -13.49 -14.78
N LEU A 334 -14.35 -12.66 -13.82
CA LEU A 334 -15.57 -12.81 -13.01
C LEU A 334 -16.76 -12.14 -13.70
#